data_AF-X1MRK2-F1
#
_entry.id   AF-X1MRK2-F1
#
_cell.length_a   1.000
_cell.length_b   1.000
_cell.length_c   1.000
_cell.angle_alpha   90.00
_cell.angle_beta   90.00
_cell.angle_gamma   90.00
#
_symmetry.space_group_name_H-M   'P 1'
#
loop_
_entity.id
_entity.type
_entity.pdbx_description
1 polymer ?
#
loop_
_entity_poly.entity_id
_entity_poly.type
_entity_poly.pdbx_seq_one_letter_code
_entity_poly.pdbx_strand_id
1 'polypeptide(L)' 'MKVIGIAGSPHKNGNSVYLLKEVLKILEPAFNTELIFLKDYDINPCNGCQSCDKNGKCVIEDDMQKL' A
#
# COMPACT_ATOMS: atom_id res chain seq x y z
N MET A 1 7.78 13.31 10.36
CA MET A 1 7.21 12.93 9.05
C MET A 1 7.22 11.41 8.92
N LYS A 2 6.26 10.83 8.21
CA LYS A 2 6.14 9.38 7.98
C LYS A 2 6.46 9.07 6.51
N VAL A 3 7.23 8.02 6.26
CA VAL A 3 7.53 7.50 4.91
C VAL A 3 6.93 6.11 4.81
N ILE A 4 6.14 5.86 3.76
CA ILE A 4 5.51 4.57 3.53
C ILE A 4 6.04 4.00 2.21
N GLY A 5 6.67 2.83 2.28
CA GLY A 5 7.00 2.03 1.12
C GLY A 5 5.86 1.09 0.77
N ILE A 6 5.40 1.10 -0.48
CA ILE A 6 4.32 0.23 -0.95
C ILE A 6 4.90 -0.80 -1.92
N ALA A 7 4.82 -2.08 -1.54
CA ALA A 7 5.25 -3.20 -2.37
C ALA A 7 4.05 -3.85 -3.07
N GLY A 8 3.92 -3.60 -4.38
CA GLY A 8 2.93 -4.26 -5.24
C GLY A 8 3.38 -5.63 -5.77
N SER A 9 4.67 -5.98 -5.64
CA SER A 9 5.16 -7.30 -6.05
C SER A 9 4.65 -8.38 -5.09
N PRO A 10 4.11 -9.51 -5.60
CA PRO A 10 3.72 -10.62 -4.73
C PRO A 10 4.93 -11.37 -4.14
N HIS A 11 6.13 -11.18 -4.71
CA HIS A 11 7.35 -11.82 -4.23
C HIS A 11 7.99 -11.00 -3.12
N LYS A 12 7.71 -11.34 -1.85
CA LYS A 12 8.25 -10.64 -0.66
C LYS A 12 9.78 -10.59 -0.58
N ASN A 13 10.46 -11.50 -1.28
CA ASN A 13 11.92 -11.57 -1.38
C ASN A 13 12.43 -11.27 -2.80
N GLY A 14 11.61 -10.63 -3.64
CA GLY A 14 11.99 -10.24 -4.99
C GLY A 14 12.83 -8.97 -5.04
N ASN A 15 13.45 -8.73 -6.20
CA ASN A 15 14.36 -7.59 -6.41
C ASN A 15 13.73 -6.23 -6.11
N SER A 16 12.47 -6.02 -6.50
CA SER A 16 11.76 -4.75 -6.23
C SER A 16 11.55 -4.51 -4.74
N VAL A 17 11.25 -5.55 -3.96
CA VAL A 17 11.09 -5.44 -2.50
C VAL A 17 12.44 -5.20 -1.82
N TYR A 18 13.49 -5.87 -2.30
CA TYR A 18 14.85 -5.64 -1.81
C TYR A 18 15.25 -4.18 -1.97
N LEU A 19 15.11 -3.61 -3.18
CA LEU A 19 15.45 -2.21 -3.43
C LEU A 19 14.64 -1.25 -2.56
N LEU A 20 13.33 -1.50 -2.39
CA LEU A 20 12.48 -0.69 -1.53
C LEU A 20 12.93 -0.74 -0.06
N LYS A 21 13.28 -1.92 0.46
CA LYS A 21 13.80 -2.08 1.83
C LYS A 21 15.11 -1.31 2.03
N GLU A 22 16.02 -1.34 1.07
CA GLU A 22 17.27 -0.58 1.16
C GLU A 22 17.02 0.94 1.22
N VAL A 23 16.06 1.46 0.43
CA VAL A 23 15.66 2.87 0.51
C VAL A 23 15.07 3.21 1.88
N LEU A 24 14.15 2.39 2.40
CA LEU A 24 13.54 2.63 3.71
C LEU A 24 14.59 2.61 4.84
N LYS A 25 15.53 1.66 4.80
CA LYS A 25 16.63 1.56 5.77
C LYS A 25 17.51 2.81 5.83
N ILE A 26 17.74 3.47 4.69
CA ILE A 26 18.49 4.74 4.64
C ILE A 26 17.69 5.88 5.29
N LEU A 27 16.36 5.84 5.20
CA LEU A 27 15.45 6.87 5.71
C LEU A 27 15.09 6.68 7.19
N GLU A 28 15.14 5.46 7.71
CA GLU A 28 14.84 5.09 9.11
C GLU A 28 15.44 6.04 10.18
N PRO A 29 16.70 6.52 10.07
CA PRO A 29 17.27 7.40 11.09
C PRO A 29 16.62 8.80 11.17
N ALA A 30 15.96 9.25 10.10
CA ALA A 30 15.39 10.59 9.99
C ALA A 30 13.85 10.60 9.95
N PHE A 31 13.24 9.45 9.64
CA PHE A 31 11.80 9.34 9.42
C PHE A 31 11.23 8.08 10.07
N ASN A 32 9.97 8.15 10.49
CA ASN A 32 9.23 6.94 10.83
C ASN A 32 8.85 6.24 9.52
N THR A 33 9.43 5.07 9.26
CA THR A 33 9.23 4.30 8.03
C THR A 33 8.31 3.11 8.24
N GLU A 34 7.46 2.83 7.26
CA GLU A 34 6.60 1.65 7.22
C GLU A 34 6.68 0.98 5.85
N LEU A 35 6.58 -0.35 5.82
CA LEU A 35 6.51 -1.14 4.58
C LEU A 35 5.17 -1.87 4.52
N ILE A 36 4.38 -1.56 3.50
CA ILE A 36 3.08 -2.19 3.22
C ILE A 36 3.24 -3.12 2.02
N PHE A 37 2.87 -4.39 2.19
CA PHE A 37 2.78 -5.35 1.10
C PHE A 37 1.34 -5.45 0.62
N LEU A 38 1.03 -4.97 -0.59
CA LEU A 38 -0.34 -5.02 -1.12
C LEU A 38 -0.88 -6.46 -1.23
N LYS A 39 0.01 -7.44 -1.39
CA LYS A 39 -0.36 -8.86 -1.45
C LYS A 39 -0.90 -9.43 -0.12
N ASP A 40 -0.67 -8.74 1.00
CA ASP A 40 -1.16 -9.15 2.32
C ASP A 40 -2.61 -8.68 2.59
N TYR A 41 -3.19 -7.92 1.66
CA TYR A 41 -4.53 -7.37 1.74
C TYR A 41 -5.41 -7.95 0.62
N ASP A 42 -6.69 -8.16 0.92
CA ASP A 42 -7.70 -8.46 -0.08
C ASP A 42 -8.28 -7.15 -0.62
N ILE A 43 -7.72 -6.66 -1.73
CA ILE A 43 -8.12 -5.40 -2.38
C ILE A 43 -8.65 -5.71 -3.76
N ASN A 44 -9.92 -5.38 -3.99
CA ASN A 44 -10.58 -5.55 -5.27
C ASN A 44 -10.38 -4.32 -6.17
N PRO A 45 -10.29 -4.51 -7.50
CA PRO A 45 -10.18 -3.39 -8.41
C PRO A 45 -11.46 -2.55 -8.40
N CYS A 46 -11.31 -1.24 -8.60
CA CYS A 46 -12.43 -0.36 -8.85
C CYS A 46 -13.21 -0.83 -10.09
N ASN A 47 -14.54 -0.88 -9.98
CA ASN A 47 -15.44 -1.28 -11.08
C ASN A 47 -16.04 -0.09 -11.85
N GLY A 48 -15.67 1.15 -11.49
CA GLY A 48 -16.14 2.36 -12.19
C GLY A 48 -17.61 2.72 -11.93
N CYS A 49 -18.23 2.22 -10.86
CA CYS A 49 -19.66 2.51 -10.58
C CYS A 49 -19.97 3.95 -10.14
N GLN A 50 -18.95 4.77 -9.84
CA GLN A 50 -19.08 6.19 -9.45
C GLN A 50 -19.92 6.44 -8.18
N SER A 51 -20.16 5.42 -7.35
CA SER A 51 -20.93 5.59 -6.10
C SER A 51 -20.27 6.57 -5.13
N CYS A 52 -18.93 6.57 -5.10
CA CYS A 52 -18.11 7.39 -4.21
C CYS A 52 -18.19 8.88 -4.51
N ASP A 53 -18.60 9.29 -5.72
CA ASP A 53 -18.69 10.70 -6.11
C ASP A 53 -19.72 11.48 -5.28
N LYS A 54 -20.70 10.78 -4.71
CA LYS A 54 -21.76 11.38 -3.89
C LYS A 54 -21.44 11.42 -2.40
N ASN A 55 -20.79 10.38 -1.88
CA ASN A 55 -20.66 10.15 -0.43
C ASN A 55 -19.21 10.01 0.06
N GLY A 56 -18.23 10.05 -0.85
CA GLY A 56 -16.81 9.87 -0.55
C GLY A 56 -16.43 8.46 -0.09
N LYS A 57 -17.32 7.46 -0.24
CA LYS A 57 -17.10 6.08 0.22
C LYS A 57 -17.27 5.09 -0.93
N CYS A 58 -16.31 4.19 -1.07
CA CYS A 58 -16.45 3.06 -1.99
C CYS A 58 -17.56 2.13 -1.48
N VAL A 59 -18.33 1.54 -2.39
CA VAL A 59 -19.31 0.48 -2.08
C VAL A 59 -18.67 -0.91 -2.02
N ILE A 60 -17.43 -1.05 -2.50
CA ILE A 60 -16.65 -2.28 -2.36
C ILE A 60 -16.09 -2.26 -0.93
N GLU A 61 -16.56 -3.20 -0.11
CA GLU A 61 -16.06 -3.42 1.26
C GLU A 61 -14.93 -4.44 1.19
N ASP A 62 -13.68 -3.96 1.25
CA ASP A 62 -12.49 -4.79 1.17
C ASP A 62 -11.40 -4.27 2.13
N ASP A 63 -10.15 -4.66 1.94
CA ASP A 63 -9.08 -4.24 2.83
C ASP A 63 -8.53 -2.82 2.54
N MET A 64 -8.98 -2.12 1.49
CA MET A 64 -8.58 -0.72 1.26
C MET A 64 -8.98 0.18 2.42
N GLN A 65 -10.10 -0.09 3.08
CA GLN A 65 -10.59 0.69 4.22
C GLN A 65 -9.71 0.53 5.48
N LYS A 66 -8.81 -0.46 5.50
CA LYS A 66 -7.90 -0.71 6.62
C LYS A 66 -6.54 0.00 6.47
N LEU A 67 -6.25 0.56 5.30
CA LEU A 67 -5.00 1.22 4.94
C LEU A 67 -4.99 2.72 5.28
#